data_AF-A0A355FS87-F1
#
_entry.id   AF-A0A355FS87-F1
#
_cell.length_a   1.000
_cell.length_b   1.000
_cell.length_c   1.000
_cell.angle_alpha   90.00
_cell.angle_beta   90.00
_cell.angle_gamma   90.00
#
_symmetry.space_group_name_H-M   'P 1'
#
loop_
_entity.id
_entity.type
_entity.pdbx_description
1 polymer ?
#
loop_
_entity_poly.entity_id
_entity_poly.type
_entity_poly.pdbx_seq_one_letter_code
_entity_poly.pdbx_strand_id
1 'polypeptide(L)'
;STFMVEMSELANILHHATADSLLILDEIGRGTSTFDGLSIAWAVLEYLWNPAQIGARTLFATHYHELTTLAQRLDGVENLNVAVAKEGEQIVFLRKIIPGASDRSYGIEVARLAGIPADILSRAAAILAELEAKG
;
A
#
# COMPACT_ATOMS: atom_id res chain seq x y z
N SER A 1 -14.42 17.33 -3.76
CA SER A 1 -13.60 16.22 -4.27
C SER A 1 -13.15 15.40 -3.08
N THR A 2 -13.34 14.09 -3.10
CA THR A 2 -12.87 13.17 -2.04
C THR A 2 -11.36 13.23 -1.87
N PHE A 3 -10.62 13.33 -2.97
CA PHE A 3 -9.16 13.49 -2.96
C PHE A 3 -8.71 14.80 -2.30
N MET A 4 -9.43 15.90 -2.49
CA MET A 4 -9.09 17.18 -1.83
C MET A 4 -9.27 17.10 -0.31
N VAL A 5 -10.27 16.35 0.16
CA VAL A 5 -10.48 16.13 1.61
C VAL A 5 -9.32 15.32 2.17
N GLU A 6 -8.96 14.21 1.53
CA GLU A 6 -7.79 13.39 1.88
C GLU A 6 -6.49 14.23 1.95
N MET A 7 -6.23 15.08 0.94
CA MET A 7 -5.05 15.95 0.93
C MET A 7 -5.09 17.02 2.03
N SER A 8 -6.28 17.50 2.40
CA SER A 8 -6.44 18.47 3.49
C SER A 8 -6.20 17.82 4.85
N GLU A 9 -6.66 16.58 5.05
CA GLU A 9 -6.40 15.79 6.26
C GLU A 9 -4.92 15.46 6.39
N LEU A 10 -4.28 15.02 5.31
CA LEU A 10 -2.84 14.82 5.26
C LEU A 10 -2.07 16.11 5.58
N ALA A 11 -2.43 17.24 4.96
CA ALA A 11 -1.79 18.52 5.24
C ALA A 11 -1.94 18.92 6.71
N ASN A 12 -3.11 18.67 7.31
CA ASN A 12 -3.32 18.92 8.73
C ASN A 12 -2.41 18.04 9.62
N ILE A 13 -2.23 16.76 9.27
CA ILE A 13 -1.28 15.88 9.98
C ILE A 13 0.14 16.44 9.87
N LEU A 14 0.60 16.75 8.66
CA LEU A 14 1.96 17.22 8.41
C LEU A 14 2.29 18.54 9.11
N HIS A 15 1.32 19.45 9.26
CA HIS A 15 1.54 20.72 9.95
C HIS A 15 1.60 20.61 11.49
N HIS A 16 1.09 19.53 12.08
CA HIS A 16 0.97 19.40 13.54
C HIS A 16 1.74 18.21 14.12
N ALA A 17 2.15 17.25 13.30
CA ALA A 17 2.95 16.12 13.73
C ALA A 17 4.31 16.58 14.26
N THR A 18 4.76 15.88 15.29
CA THR A 18 6.06 16.08 15.95
C THR A 18 6.77 14.73 16.07
N ALA A 19 8.04 14.73 16.45
CA ALA A 19 8.80 13.49 16.69
C ALA A 19 8.14 12.55 17.71
N ASP A 20 7.34 13.09 18.65
CA ASP A 20 6.63 12.32 19.68
C ASP A 20 5.25 11.80 19.22
N SER A 21 4.89 12.03 17.95
CA SER A 21 3.62 11.59 17.38
C SER A 21 3.66 10.14 16.91
N LEU A 22 2.53 9.44 17.01
CA LEU A 22 2.28 8.19 16.31
C LEU A 22 1.36 8.48 15.12
N LEU A 23 1.86 8.25 13.92
CA LEU A 23 1.13 8.47 12.67
C LEU A 23 0.65 7.14 12.10
N ILE A 24 -0.62 7.09 11.70
CA ILE A 24 -1.22 5.92 11.04
C ILE A 24 -1.86 6.42 9.76
N LEU A 25 -1.27 6.03 8.63
CA LEU A 25 -1.71 6.42 7.29
C LEU A 25 -2.19 5.18 6.54
N ASP A 26 -3.37 5.27 5.93
CA ASP A 26 -4.02 4.15 5.25
C ASP A 26 -4.38 4.49 3.80
N GLU A 27 -3.64 3.92 2.87
CA GLU A 27 -3.82 4.03 1.42
C GLU A 27 -3.95 5.48 0.92
N ILE A 28 -3.00 6.33 1.32
CA ILE A 28 -2.89 7.71 0.84
C ILE A 28 -2.53 7.73 -0.65
N GLY A 29 -3.17 8.62 -1.41
CA GLY A 29 -2.89 8.88 -2.82
C GLY A 29 -3.78 8.11 -3.80
N ARG A 30 -4.76 7.33 -3.34
CA ARG A 30 -5.60 6.48 -4.21
C ARG A 30 -6.58 7.26 -5.09
N GLY A 31 -6.92 8.50 -4.72
CA GLY A 31 -7.95 9.31 -5.37
C GLY A 31 -7.50 10.05 -6.64
N THR A 32 -6.29 9.79 -7.13
CA THR A 32 -5.68 10.46 -8.29
C THR A 32 -5.01 9.44 -9.23
N SER A 33 -4.28 9.92 -10.25
CA SER A 33 -3.51 9.04 -11.14
C SER A 33 -2.49 8.22 -10.34
N THR A 34 -2.23 6.98 -10.78
CA THR A 34 -1.34 6.06 -10.04
C THR A 34 0.03 6.66 -9.76
N PHE A 35 0.62 7.33 -10.76
CA PHE A 35 1.95 7.95 -10.61
C PHE A 35 1.93 9.20 -9.74
N ASP A 36 0.88 10.03 -9.81
CA ASP A 36 0.76 11.19 -8.91
C ASP A 36 0.57 10.73 -7.46
N GLY A 37 -0.30 9.76 -7.24
CA GLY A 37 -0.58 9.20 -5.92
C GLY A 37 0.66 8.56 -5.29
N LEU A 38 1.37 7.73 -6.06
CA LEU A 38 2.65 7.13 -5.65
C LEU A 38 3.67 8.21 -5.29
N SER A 39 3.82 9.24 -6.14
CA SER A 39 4.82 10.30 -5.93
C SER A 39 4.53 11.10 -4.66
N ILE A 40 3.26 11.41 -4.39
CA ILE A 40 2.84 12.09 -3.16
C ILE A 40 3.09 11.20 -1.95
N ALA A 41 2.64 9.94 -1.98
CA ALA A 41 2.82 9.00 -0.88
C ALA A 41 4.31 8.78 -0.55
N TRP A 42 5.16 8.67 -1.58
CA TRP A 42 6.61 8.57 -1.43
C TRP A 42 7.21 9.77 -0.71
N ALA A 43 6.93 10.98 -1.21
CA ALA A 43 7.46 12.21 -0.64
C ALA A 43 7.01 12.41 0.81
N VAL A 44 5.76 12.05 1.12
CA VAL A 44 5.21 12.07 2.48
C VAL A 44 6.00 11.11 3.39
N LEU A 45 6.25 9.88 2.96
CA LEU A 45 6.97 8.91 3.77
C LEU A 45 8.39 9.40 4.09
N GLU A 46 9.11 9.93 3.09
CA GLU A 46 10.43 10.53 3.30
C GLU A 46 10.39 11.72 4.28
N TYR A 47 9.36 12.56 4.17
CA TYR A 47 9.18 13.72 5.07
C TYR A 47 8.90 13.31 6.51
N LEU A 48 8.05 12.29 6.72
CA LEU A 48 7.73 11.76 8.05
C LEU A 48 8.92 11.04 8.69
N TRP A 49 9.69 10.31 7.88
CA TRP A 49 10.87 9.57 8.32
C TRP A 49 12.02 10.48 8.76
N ASN A 50 12.27 11.58 8.05
CA ASN A 50 13.44 12.42 8.27
C ASN A 50 13.39 13.19 9.61
N PRO A 51 14.33 12.96 10.55
CA PRO A 51 14.37 13.67 11.83
C PRO A 51 14.65 15.18 11.73
N ALA A 52 15.24 15.64 10.62
CA ALA A 52 15.39 17.07 10.36
C ALA A 52 14.08 17.74 9.91
N GLN A 53 13.05 16.94 9.61
CA GLN A 53 11.69 17.38 9.34
C GLN A 53 10.79 17.03 10.53
N ILE A 54 10.20 15.84 10.55
CA ILE A 54 9.33 15.37 11.64
C ILE A 54 10.02 14.23 12.43
N GLY A 55 10.43 13.16 11.77
CA GLY A 55 11.01 11.98 12.42
C GLY A 55 10.04 11.21 13.32
N ALA A 56 8.76 11.16 12.95
CA ALA A 56 7.70 10.52 13.75
C ALA A 56 7.61 9.01 13.50
N ARG A 57 7.19 8.26 14.52
CA ARG A 57 6.83 6.84 14.37
C ARG A 57 5.60 6.73 13.48
N THR A 58 5.73 6.00 12.38
CA THR A 58 4.71 5.94 11.34
C THR A 58 4.37 4.50 10.95
N LEU A 59 3.08 4.17 10.94
CA LEU A 59 2.52 3.00 10.27
C LEU A 59 1.92 3.46 8.94
N PHE A 60 2.42 2.93 7.83
CA PHE A 60 2.00 3.32 6.49
C PHE A 60 1.45 2.10 5.75
N ALA A 61 0.12 1.96 5.72
CA ALA A 61 -0.56 0.94 4.94
C ALA A 61 -0.72 1.44 3.50
N THR A 62 -0.34 0.63 2.52
CA THR A 62 -0.33 1.03 1.11
C THR A 62 -0.49 -0.16 0.18
N HIS A 63 -1.06 0.08 -0.99
CA HIS A 63 -1.08 -0.86 -2.12
C HIS A 63 0.07 -0.61 -3.10
N TYR A 64 0.84 0.48 -2.93
CA TYR A 64 2.00 0.80 -3.78
C TYR A 64 3.18 -0.10 -3.42
N HIS A 65 3.44 -1.11 -4.25
CA HIS A 65 4.57 -2.01 -4.07
C HIS A 65 5.91 -1.30 -4.22
N GLU A 66 5.97 -0.24 -5.04
CA GLU A 66 7.16 0.56 -5.30
C GLU A 66 7.73 1.19 -4.03
N LEU A 67 6.87 1.54 -3.06
CA LEU A 67 7.28 2.10 -1.76
C LEU A 67 8.06 1.10 -0.90
N THR A 68 7.91 -0.21 -1.13
CA THR A 68 8.64 -1.24 -0.36
C THR A 68 10.15 -1.15 -0.56
N THR A 69 10.61 -0.54 -1.66
CA THR A 69 12.03 -0.30 -1.92
C THR A 69 12.65 0.71 -0.95
N LEU A 70 11.83 1.53 -0.27
CA LEU A 70 12.30 2.51 0.71
C LEU A 70 12.96 1.86 1.93
N ALA A 71 12.56 0.65 2.31
CA ALA A 71 13.20 -0.10 3.40
C ALA A 71 14.69 -0.43 3.12
N GLN A 72 15.11 -0.40 1.85
CA GLN A 72 16.51 -0.59 1.46
C GLN A 72 17.32 0.73 1.46
N ARG A 73 16.63 1.87 1.47
CA ARG A 73 17.21 3.21 1.30
C ARG A 73 17.19 4.03 2.57
N LEU A 74 16.19 3.80 3.43
CA LEU A 74 15.93 4.57 4.64
C LEU A 74 16.17 3.69 5.86
N ASP A 75 17.13 4.08 6.70
CA ASP A 75 17.44 3.35 7.93
C ASP A 75 16.25 3.35 8.89
N GLY A 76 15.99 2.22 9.55
CA GLY A 76 14.84 2.05 10.45
C GLY A 76 13.47 1.92 9.77
N VAL A 77 13.40 1.86 8.43
CA VAL A 77 12.16 1.52 7.70
C VAL A 77 12.10 0.03 7.46
N GLU A 78 11.02 -0.62 7.93
CA GLU A 78 10.81 -2.05 7.78
C GLU A 78 9.53 -2.33 6.98
N ASN A 79 9.61 -3.28 6.04
CA ASN A 79 8.43 -3.77 5.35
C ASN A 79 7.74 -4.85 6.19
N LEU A 80 6.42 -4.74 6.31
CA LEU A 80 5.55 -5.72 6.92
C LEU A 80 4.42 -6.05 5.95
N ASN A 81 3.93 -7.30 5.96
CA ASN A 81 2.77 -7.71 5.19
C ASN A 81 1.84 -8.62 6.00
N VAL A 82 0.60 -8.75 5.53
CA VAL A 82 -0.36 -9.70 6.09
C VAL A 82 -0.09 -11.08 5.51
N ALA A 83 0.20 -12.06 6.36
CA ALA A 83 0.49 -13.42 5.96
C ALA A 83 -0.70 -14.07 5.25
N VAL A 84 -0.37 -14.72 4.15
CA VAL A 84 -1.30 -15.42 3.27
C VAL A 84 -0.88 -16.89 3.17
N ALA A 85 -1.82 -17.81 3.38
CA ALA A 85 -1.63 -19.24 3.16
C ALA A 85 -2.38 -19.68 1.90
N LYS A 86 -1.80 -20.63 1.17
CA LYS A 86 -2.44 -21.27 0.01
C LYS A 86 -2.85 -22.70 0.38
N GLU A 87 -4.14 -22.98 0.27
CA GLU A 87 -4.72 -24.32 0.45
C GLU A 87 -5.31 -24.77 -0.88
N GLY A 88 -4.53 -25.52 -1.66
CA GLY A 88 -4.91 -25.90 -3.02
C GLY A 88 -5.04 -24.69 -3.95
N GLU A 89 -6.25 -24.44 -4.47
CA GLU A 89 -6.57 -23.25 -5.28
C GLU A 89 -7.10 -22.06 -4.45
N GLN A 90 -7.28 -22.24 -3.15
CA GLN A 90 -7.83 -21.22 -2.27
C GLN A 90 -6.72 -20.49 -1.52
N ILE A 91 -7.00 -19.21 -1.24
CA ILE A 91 -6.15 -18.37 -0.43
C ILE A 91 -6.84 -18.12 0.91
N VAL A 92 -6.08 -18.23 2.00
CA VAL A 92 -6.53 -17.97 3.37
C VAL A 92 -5.72 -16.81 3.94
N PHE A 93 -6.41 -15.72 4.31
CA PHE A 93 -5.80 -14.59 5.01
C PHE A 93 -5.63 -14.94 6.49
N LEU A 94 -4.38 -15.11 6.93
CA LEU A 94 -4.07 -15.55 8.29
C LEU A 94 -4.22 -14.44 9.34
N ARG A 95 -4.51 -13.19 8.92
CA ARG A 95 -4.60 -11.99 9.77
C ARG A 95 -3.38 -11.79 10.69
N LYS A 96 -2.21 -12.29 10.24
CA LYS A 96 -0.95 -12.23 10.98
C LYS A 96 0.00 -11.30 10.24
N ILE A 97 0.57 -10.32 10.93
CA ILE A 97 1.61 -9.46 10.36
C ILE A 97 2.95 -10.21 10.41
N ILE A 98 3.65 -10.24 9.28
CA ILE A 98 4.98 -10.85 9.14
C ILE A 98 5.96 -9.88 8.48
N PRO A 99 7.27 -9.99 8.78
CA PRO A 99 8.29 -9.21 8.09
C PRO A 99 8.36 -9.50 6.59
N GLY A 100 8.73 -8.48 5.82
CA GLY A 100 8.96 -8.55 4.38
C GLY A 100 7.93 -7.77 3.56
N ALA A 101 8.28 -7.46 2.32
CA ALA A 101 7.33 -6.96 1.32
C ALA A 101 6.45 -8.12 0.80
N SER A 102 5.20 -7.83 0.44
CA SER A 102 4.40 -8.80 -0.32
C SER A 102 5.01 -8.96 -1.71
N ASP A 103 5.18 -10.21 -2.16
CA ASP A 103 5.73 -10.55 -3.47
C ASP A 103 4.67 -10.51 -4.58
N ARG A 104 3.37 -10.43 -4.23
CA ARG A 104 2.24 -10.53 -5.16
C ARG A 104 1.04 -9.69 -4.73
N SER A 105 0.23 -9.30 -5.71
CA SER A 105 -1.14 -8.83 -5.51
C SER A 105 -2.11 -10.01 -5.62
N TYR A 106 -3.08 -10.08 -4.71
CA TYR A 106 -4.06 -11.18 -4.63
C TYR A 106 -5.46 -10.75 -5.07
N GLY A 107 -5.57 -9.72 -5.92
CA GLY A 107 -6.85 -9.09 -6.24
C GLY A 107 -7.87 -10.05 -6.87
N ILE A 108 -7.44 -10.92 -7.79
CA ILE A 108 -8.32 -11.90 -8.44
C ILE A 108 -8.73 -13.00 -7.44
N GLU A 109 -7.83 -13.41 -6.56
CA GLU A 109 -8.12 -14.40 -5.52
C GLU A 109 -9.06 -13.85 -4.45
N VAL A 110 -8.92 -12.58 -4.06
CA VAL A 110 -9.87 -11.88 -3.20
C VAL A 110 -11.26 -11.82 -3.86
N ALA A 111 -11.31 -11.50 -5.15
CA ALA A 111 -12.56 -11.51 -5.92
C ALA A 111 -13.21 -12.90 -5.97
N ARG A 112 -12.42 -13.97 -6.07
CA ARG A 112 -12.90 -15.36 -5.97
C ARG A 112 -13.52 -15.66 -4.60
N LEU A 113 -12.87 -15.24 -3.52
CA LEU A 113 -13.39 -15.39 -2.16
C LEU A 113 -14.68 -14.59 -1.94
N ALA A 114 -14.83 -13.43 -2.61
CA ALA A 114 -16.05 -12.64 -2.59
C ALA A 114 -17.20 -13.25 -3.40
N GLY A 115 -16.98 -14.38 -4.10
CA GLY A 115 -18.00 -15.07 -4.87
C GLY A 115 -18.25 -14.47 -6.26
N ILE A 116 -17.29 -13.73 -6.82
CA ILE A 116 -17.41 -13.24 -8.20
C ILE A 116 -17.47 -14.44 -9.17
N PRO A 117 -18.38 -14.42 -10.16
CA PRO A 117 -18.53 -15.48 -11.15
C PRO A 117 -17.22 -15.88 -11.86
N ALA A 118 -17.05 -17.19 -12.09
CA ALA A 118 -15.81 -17.76 -12.61
C ALA A 118 -15.45 -17.29 -14.03
N ASP A 119 -16.46 -16.98 -14.85
CA ASP A 119 -16.30 -16.40 -16.19
C ASP A 119 -15.70 -14.99 -16.13
N ILE A 120 -16.15 -14.14 -15.18
CA ILE A 120 -15.57 -12.82 -14.93
C ILE A 120 -14.12 -12.96 -14.44
N LEU A 121 -13.87 -13.86 -13.47
CA LEU A 121 -12.52 -14.10 -12.96
C LEU A 121 -11.57 -14.59 -14.05
N SER A 122 -12.03 -15.49 -14.93
CA SER A 122 -11.25 -15.97 -16.06
C SER A 122 -10.91 -14.85 -17.03
N ARG A 123 -11.85 -13.93 -17.30
CA ARG A 123 -11.57 -12.77 -18.16
C ARG A 123 -10.61 -11.79 -17.48
N ALA A 124 -10.79 -11.53 -16.19
CA ALA A 124 -9.89 -10.66 -15.43
C ALA A 124 -8.45 -11.20 -15.43
N ALA A 125 -8.27 -12.51 -15.27
CA ALA A 125 -6.95 -13.14 -15.34
C ALA A 125 -6.30 -13.01 -16.72
N ALA A 126 -7.07 -13.16 -17.80
CA ALA A 126 -6.58 -12.93 -19.16
C ALA A 126 -6.16 -11.47 -19.38
N ILE A 127 -6.96 -10.50 -18.92
CA ILE A 127 -6.65 -9.07 -19.00
C ILE A 127 -5.37 -8.75 -18.21
N LEU A 128 -5.23 -9.28 -17.00
CA LEU A 128 -4.05 -9.08 -16.18
C LEU A 128 -2.78 -9.55 -16.90
N ALA A 129 -2.79 -10.75 -17.48
CA ALA A 129 -1.68 -11.28 -18.26
C ALA A 129 -1.34 -10.40 -19.48
N GLU A 130 -2.36 -9.82 -20.15
CA GLU A 130 -2.15 -8.88 -21.26
C GLU A 130 -1.51 -7.56 -20.79
N LEU A 131 -1.85 -7.07 -19.59
CA LEU A 131 -1.31 -5.84 -19.01
C LEU A 131 0.14 -6.04 -18.53
N GLU A 132 0.42 -7.16 -17.85
CA GLU A 132 1.77 -7.52 -17.38
C GLU A 132 2.74 -7.76 -18.54
N ALA A 133 2.26 -8.26 -19.69
CA ALA A 133 3.10 -8.43 -20.88
C ALA A 133 3.46 -7.11 -21.58
N LYS A 134 2.77 -6.01 -21.27
CA LYS A 134 2.97 -4.68 -21.86
C LYS A 134 3.74 -3.72 -20.95
N GLY A 135 3.89 -4.05 -19.67
CA GLY A 135 4.69 -3.30 -18.69
C GLY A 135 6.10 -3.85 -18.59
#